data_AF-A0A9E5RST7-F1
#
_entry.id   AF-A0A9E5RST7-F1
#
_cell.length_a   1.000
_cell.length_b   1.000
_cell.length_c   1.000
_cell.angle_alpha   90.00
_cell.angle_beta   90.00
_cell.angle_gamma   90.00
#
_symmetry.space_group_name_H-M   'P 1'
#
loop_
_entity.id
_entity.type
_entity.pdbx_description
1 polymer ?
#
loop_
_entity_poly.entity_id
_entity_poly.type
_entity_poly.pdbx_seq_one_letter_code
_entity_poly.pdbx_strand_id
1 'polypeptide(L)'
;MKLQNLASLTLFATLCWGVPARAENLQHVQQLMSTRECQSCDLSRAGLVFANLSAVDLTRANLSLANLNQANLSGSNLANADLSGAVLVRANLSGADLSGANLAGADLREAYLYGANLEGANLDGATLQGAIGLPDELISAEQFYAWGVAEYQRGNANGAIAYYNQALDKRPDYSAVYLARSLAHYRLGDEERAIADANRAEQLFAAEGNEDGRLASVQLAEGIVEAQEALEEANERGRGGGGFLSFIGGLASLLLRFGL
;
A
#
# COMPACT_ATOMS: atom_id res chain seq x y z
N MET A 1 -82.53 16.32 18.19
CA MET A 1 -81.75 17.44 17.62
C MET A 1 -80.32 16.97 17.44
N LYS A 2 -79.80 17.03 16.20
CA LYS A 2 -78.42 16.75 15.81
C LYS A 2 -77.45 17.74 16.47
N LEU A 3 -76.21 17.34 16.74
CA LEU A 3 -74.93 18.11 16.78
C LEU A 3 -73.91 17.24 17.59
N GLN A 4 -72.63 17.04 17.29
CA GLN A 4 -71.71 17.31 16.18
C GLN A 4 -70.45 16.45 16.42
N ASN A 5 -69.73 16.11 15.34
CA ASN A 5 -68.49 15.33 15.34
C ASN A 5 -67.34 16.06 16.05
N LEU A 6 -66.46 15.32 16.74
CA LEU A 6 -65.08 15.73 17.00
C LEU A 6 -64.17 14.50 16.92
N ALA A 7 -63.52 14.34 15.77
CA ALA A 7 -62.47 13.36 15.54
C ALA A 7 -61.18 13.88 16.19
N SER A 8 -60.71 13.19 17.22
CA SER A 8 -59.42 13.47 17.88
C SER A 8 -58.29 12.99 16.98
N LEU A 9 -57.63 13.91 16.29
CA LEU A 9 -56.44 13.64 15.50
C LEU A 9 -55.20 13.72 16.41
N THR A 10 -54.74 12.59 16.92
CA THR A 10 -53.48 12.51 17.67
C THR A 10 -52.30 12.60 16.71
N LEU A 11 -51.65 13.76 16.67
CA LEU A 11 -50.43 14.00 15.92
C LEU A 11 -49.25 13.33 16.65
N PHE A 12 -48.77 12.18 16.17
CA PHE A 12 -47.51 11.60 16.62
C PHE A 12 -46.35 12.40 16.03
N ALA A 13 -45.81 13.35 16.80
CA ALA A 13 -44.53 13.97 16.48
C ALA A 13 -43.42 12.97 16.83
N THR A 14 -42.98 12.20 15.85
CA THR A 14 -41.74 11.44 15.94
C THR A 14 -40.58 12.42 15.99
N LEU A 15 -40.15 12.79 17.20
CA LEU A 15 -38.85 13.40 17.43
C LEU A 15 -37.80 12.39 16.93
N CYS A 16 -37.31 12.59 15.70
CA CYS A 16 -36.06 11.98 15.28
C CYS A 16 -35.00 12.44 16.28
N TRP A 17 -34.66 11.59 17.25
CA TRP A 17 -33.41 11.72 17.98
C TRP A 17 -32.34 11.40 16.95
N GLY A 18 -31.93 12.42 16.18
CA GLY A 18 -30.73 12.33 15.39
C GLY A 18 -29.62 11.96 16.36
N VAL A 19 -29.07 10.75 16.21
CA VAL A 19 -27.77 10.45 16.81
C VAL A 19 -26.87 11.57 16.32
N PRO A 20 -26.30 12.42 17.20
CA PRO A 20 -25.40 13.45 16.74
C PRO A 20 -24.31 12.71 15.97
N ALA A 21 -24.21 12.99 14.67
CA ALA A 21 -23.01 12.62 13.93
C ALA A 21 -21.86 13.22 14.72
N ARG A 22 -20.94 12.38 15.22
CA ARG A 22 -19.79 12.86 16.00
C ARG A 22 -18.96 13.74 15.07
N ALA A 23 -19.21 15.04 15.16
CA ALA A 23 -18.53 16.09 14.41
C ALA A 23 -17.13 16.30 14.99
N GLU A 24 -16.24 16.84 14.17
CA GLU A 24 -14.91 17.28 14.59
C GLU A 24 -14.98 18.23 15.80
N ASN A 25 -13.99 18.16 16.69
CA ASN A 25 -13.88 19.08 17.81
C ASN A 25 -13.31 20.43 17.34
N LEU A 26 -14.20 21.33 16.91
CA LEU A 26 -13.83 22.64 16.37
C LEU A 26 -13.01 23.49 17.34
N GLN A 27 -13.22 23.35 18.65
CA GLN A 27 -12.44 24.10 19.65
C GLN A 27 -10.97 23.68 19.62
N HIS A 28 -10.70 22.37 19.58
CA HIS A 28 -9.32 21.88 19.50
C HIS A 28 -8.69 22.11 18.12
N VAL A 29 -9.47 22.04 17.05
CA VAL A 29 -8.96 22.42 15.71
C VAL A 29 -8.58 23.91 15.71
N GLN A 30 -9.39 24.79 16.28
CA GLN A 30 -9.05 26.22 16.41
C GLN A 30 -7.84 26.46 17.30
N GLN A 31 -7.72 25.73 18.42
CA GLN A 31 -6.54 25.77 19.27
C GLN A 31 -5.30 25.38 18.47
N LEU A 32 -5.30 24.21 17.83
CA LEU A 32 -4.20 23.72 16.98
C LEU A 32 -3.76 24.77 15.96
N MET A 33 -4.73 25.37 15.26
CA MET A 33 -4.45 26.33 14.18
C MET A 33 -3.98 27.69 14.68
N SER A 34 -4.29 28.07 15.93
CA SER A 34 -3.91 29.37 16.50
C SER A 34 -2.64 29.31 17.35
N THR A 35 -2.45 28.24 18.11
CA THR A 35 -1.34 28.12 19.07
C THR A 35 -0.18 27.27 18.56
N ARG A 36 -0.43 26.39 17.58
CA ARG A 36 0.50 25.32 17.16
C ARG A 36 0.87 24.34 18.29
N GLU A 37 0.04 24.27 19.33
CA GLU A 37 0.20 23.35 20.46
C GLU A 37 -1.15 22.65 20.73
N CYS A 38 -1.15 21.32 20.65
CA CYS A 38 -2.36 20.52 20.89
C CYS A 38 -2.04 19.17 21.54
N GLN A 39 -1.27 19.22 22.63
CA GLN A 39 -1.01 18.05 23.48
C GLN A 39 -2.33 17.50 24.02
N SER A 40 -2.54 16.19 23.89
CA SER A 40 -3.76 15.51 24.37
C SER A 40 -5.08 16.07 23.82
N CYS A 41 -5.05 16.82 22.73
CA CYS A 41 -6.26 17.29 22.06
C CYS A 41 -7.04 16.12 21.46
N ASP A 42 -8.36 16.22 21.52
CA ASP A 42 -9.25 15.46 20.65
C ASP A 42 -9.35 16.15 19.29
N LEU A 43 -8.71 15.57 18.28
CA LEU A 43 -8.73 15.92 16.86
C LEU A 43 -9.30 14.74 16.05
N SER A 44 -10.04 13.82 16.69
CA SER A 44 -10.58 12.66 16.01
C SER A 44 -11.52 13.09 14.91
N ARG A 45 -11.40 12.43 13.75
CA ARG A 45 -12.18 12.72 12.53
C ARG A 45 -12.01 14.14 11.96
N ALA A 46 -11.04 14.92 12.45
CA ALA A 46 -10.82 16.28 11.96
C ALA A 46 -10.42 16.30 10.47
N GLY A 47 -10.94 17.28 9.74
CA GLY A 47 -10.54 17.56 8.36
C GLY A 47 -9.28 18.43 8.31
N LEU A 48 -8.10 17.81 8.20
CA LEU A 48 -6.78 18.47 8.23
C LEU A 48 -6.00 18.29 6.91
N VAL A 49 -6.73 18.14 5.81
CA VAL A 49 -6.15 18.00 4.46
C VAL A 49 -5.30 19.24 4.14
N PHE A 50 -4.09 19.04 3.63
CA PHE A 50 -3.12 20.11 3.34
C PHE A 50 -2.69 20.98 4.53
N ALA A 51 -3.06 20.62 5.77
CA ALA A 51 -2.73 21.43 6.93
C ALA A 51 -1.21 21.51 7.14
N ASN A 52 -0.71 22.70 7.51
CA ASN A 52 0.68 22.88 7.91
C ASN A 52 0.83 22.69 9.43
N LEU A 53 1.09 21.44 9.82
CA LEU A 53 1.31 20.96 11.18
C LEU A 53 2.80 20.69 11.46
N SER A 54 3.71 21.27 10.68
CA SER A 54 5.15 21.11 10.90
C SER A 54 5.56 21.63 12.28
N ALA A 55 6.43 20.87 12.96
CA ALA A 55 6.94 21.16 14.30
C ALA A 55 5.87 21.44 15.37
N VAL A 56 4.64 20.96 15.18
CA VAL A 56 3.56 21.06 16.18
C VAL A 56 3.77 19.99 17.25
N ASP A 57 3.48 20.34 18.50
CA ASP A 57 3.35 19.36 19.57
C ASP A 57 1.93 18.77 19.63
N LEU A 58 1.82 17.53 19.19
CA LEU A 58 0.64 16.67 19.16
C LEU A 58 0.80 15.45 20.09
N THR A 59 1.69 15.54 21.09
CA THR A 59 1.94 14.45 22.04
C THR A 59 0.62 13.98 22.67
N ARG A 60 0.35 12.66 22.61
CA ARG A 60 -0.89 12.04 23.10
C ARG A 60 -2.20 12.58 22.49
N ALA A 61 -2.15 13.32 21.37
CA ALA A 61 -3.36 13.77 20.71
C ALA A 61 -4.14 12.58 20.14
N ASN A 62 -5.46 12.67 20.15
CA ASN A 62 -6.33 11.74 19.46
C ASN A 62 -6.60 12.27 18.04
N LEU A 63 -5.95 11.70 17.05
CA LEU A 63 -6.11 11.93 15.61
C LEU A 63 -6.79 10.74 14.91
N SER A 64 -7.46 9.87 15.67
CA SER A 64 -8.11 8.69 15.10
C SER A 64 -9.12 9.10 14.02
N LEU A 65 -9.07 8.41 12.88
CA LEU A 65 -9.90 8.66 11.71
C LEU A 65 -9.79 10.09 11.14
N ALA A 66 -8.79 10.89 11.53
CA ALA A 66 -8.57 12.21 10.96
C ALA A 66 -8.15 12.11 9.49
N ASN A 67 -8.55 13.09 8.69
CA ASN A 67 -8.11 13.20 7.30
C ASN A 67 -6.92 14.17 7.22
N LEU A 68 -5.72 13.62 7.17
CA LEU A 68 -4.43 14.30 7.09
C LEU A 68 -3.79 14.16 5.69
N ASN A 69 -4.60 13.89 4.66
CA ASN A 69 -4.10 13.73 3.30
C ASN A 69 -3.30 14.97 2.87
N GLN A 70 -2.07 14.75 2.42
CA GLN A 70 -1.11 15.81 2.03
C GLN A 70 -0.81 16.85 3.13
N ALA A 71 -1.09 16.55 4.39
CA ALA A 71 -0.70 17.42 5.50
C ALA A 71 0.83 17.43 5.65
N ASN A 72 1.37 18.58 6.06
CA ASN A 72 2.77 18.69 6.44
C ASN A 72 2.88 18.53 7.96
N LEU A 73 3.36 17.37 8.42
CA LEU A 73 3.68 17.03 9.81
C LEU A 73 5.19 16.92 10.06
N SER A 74 6.01 17.51 9.18
CA SER A 74 7.48 17.39 9.31
C SER A 74 7.97 17.94 10.65
N GLY A 75 8.80 17.16 11.34
CA GLY A 75 9.34 17.50 12.65
C GLY A 75 8.30 17.62 13.78
N SER A 76 7.03 17.24 13.58
CA SER A 76 6.03 17.29 14.64
C SER A 76 6.30 16.25 15.72
N ASN A 77 5.95 16.55 16.97
CA ASN A 77 5.95 15.57 18.04
C ASN A 77 4.58 14.89 18.12
N LEU A 78 4.50 13.63 17.71
CA LEU A 78 3.31 12.76 17.73
C LEU A 78 3.49 11.61 18.73
N ALA A 79 4.42 11.73 19.69
CA ALA A 79 4.70 10.67 20.64
C ALA A 79 3.43 10.25 21.37
N ASN A 80 3.15 8.94 21.38
CA ASN A 80 1.95 8.32 21.97
C ASN A 80 0.60 8.87 21.43
N ALA A 81 0.58 9.50 20.25
CA ALA A 81 -0.66 9.94 19.61
C ALA A 81 -1.47 8.74 19.08
N ASP A 82 -2.79 8.87 19.06
CA ASP A 82 -3.68 7.89 18.42
C ASP A 82 -4.00 8.35 16.99
N LEU A 83 -3.41 7.70 15.99
CA LEU A 83 -3.63 7.93 14.56
C LEU A 83 -4.40 6.75 13.92
N SER A 84 -5.08 5.92 14.72
CA SER A 84 -5.75 4.73 14.21
C SER A 84 -6.79 5.07 13.13
N GLY A 85 -6.67 4.38 11.99
CA GLY A 85 -7.51 4.61 10.81
C GLY A 85 -7.41 6.02 10.19
N ALA A 86 -6.41 6.83 10.55
CA ALA A 86 -6.20 8.14 9.93
C ALA A 86 -5.79 8.01 8.45
N VAL A 87 -6.16 9.00 7.64
CA VAL A 87 -5.78 9.08 6.23
C VAL A 87 -4.58 10.03 6.11
N LEU A 88 -3.39 9.48 5.87
CA LEU A 88 -2.09 10.16 5.78
C LEU A 88 -1.48 10.06 4.37
N VAL A 89 -2.31 9.80 3.35
CA VAL A 89 -1.86 9.66 1.96
C VAL A 89 -1.07 10.91 1.54
N ARG A 90 0.17 10.72 1.07
CA ARG A 90 1.12 11.78 0.68
C ARG A 90 1.43 12.81 1.79
N ALA A 91 1.15 12.50 3.05
CA ALA A 91 1.53 13.36 4.16
C ALA A 91 3.06 13.39 4.32
N ASN A 92 3.59 14.54 4.72
CA ASN A 92 5.00 14.68 5.05
C ASN A 92 5.21 14.50 6.55
N LEU A 93 5.73 13.35 6.98
CA LEU A 93 6.08 13.00 8.36
C LEU A 93 7.62 13.00 8.57
N SER A 94 8.39 13.59 7.64
CA SER A 94 9.86 13.58 7.73
C SER A 94 10.33 14.19 9.05
N GLY A 95 11.17 13.47 9.79
CA GLY A 95 11.69 13.88 11.10
C GLY A 95 10.66 13.94 12.23
N ALA A 96 9.41 13.48 12.02
CA ALA A 96 8.40 13.47 13.08
C ALA A 96 8.72 12.40 14.15
N ASP A 97 8.38 12.69 15.40
CA ASP A 97 8.45 11.72 16.49
C ASP A 97 7.12 10.98 16.61
N LEU A 98 7.06 9.73 16.14
CA LEU A 98 5.90 8.83 16.23
C LEU A 98 6.13 7.74 17.30
N SER A 99 7.06 7.94 18.25
CA SER A 99 7.36 6.94 19.26
C SER A 99 6.12 6.56 20.08
N GLY A 100 5.83 5.25 20.16
CA GLY A 100 4.64 4.73 20.82
C GLY A 100 3.29 5.13 20.20
N ALA A 101 3.28 5.76 19.02
CA ALA A 101 2.04 6.17 18.38
C ALA A 101 1.23 4.96 17.88
N ASN A 102 -0.10 5.06 17.89
CA ASN A 102 -0.99 4.05 17.34
C ASN A 102 -1.37 4.39 15.90
N LEU A 103 -0.78 3.73 14.91
CA LEU A 103 -1.06 3.87 13.48
C LEU A 103 -1.89 2.69 12.92
N ALA A 104 -2.54 1.90 13.79
CA ALA A 104 -3.29 0.73 13.37
C ALA A 104 -4.35 1.09 12.30
N GLY A 105 -4.30 0.40 11.16
CA GLY A 105 -5.21 0.65 10.02
C GLY A 105 -5.06 2.01 9.33
N ALA A 106 -4.02 2.79 9.65
CA ALA A 106 -3.79 4.09 9.00
C ALA A 106 -3.40 3.92 7.52
N ASP A 107 -3.82 4.87 6.67
CA ASP A 107 -3.45 4.90 5.26
C ASP A 107 -2.27 5.85 5.04
N LEU A 108 -1.07 5.30 4.96
CA LEU A 108 0.21 6.00 4.80
C LEU A 108 0.73 5.93 3.36
N ARG A 109 -0.12 5.61 2.38
CA ARG A 109 0.34 5.48 0.98
C ARG A 109 1.05 6.74 0.51
N GLU A 110 2.21 6.55 -0.11
CA GLU A 110 3.04 7.64 -0.64
C GLU A 110 3.46 8.70 0.40
N ALA A 111 3.38 8.39 1.70
CA ALA A 111 3.83 9.29 2.76
C ALA A 111 5.37 9.38 2.83
N TYR A 112 5.88 10.51 3.31
CA TYR A 112 7.31 10.77 3.47
C TYR A 112 7.71 10.63 4.94
N LEU A 113 8.56 9.66 5.27
CA LEU A 113 8.94 9.32 6.66
C LEU A 113 10.46 9.42 6.92
N TYR A 114 11.24 10.05 6.04
CA TYR A 114 12.69 10.18 6.23
C TYR A 114 13.04 10.73 7.62
N GLY A 115 13.79 9.94 8.41
CA GLY A 115 14.21 10.30 9.76
C GLY A 115 13.10 10.36 10.80
N ALA A 116 11.89 9.85 10.51
CA ALA A 116 10.83 9.74 11.49
C ALA A 116 11.17 8.66 12.53
N ASN A 117 10.87 8.94 13.80
CA ASN A 117 11.04 7.96 14.88
C ASN A 117 9.77 7.11 15.02
N LEU A 118 9.84 5.82 14.69
CA LEU A 118 8.73 4.87 14.80
C LEU A 118 8.92 3.85 15.94
N GLU A 119 9.83 4.12 16.88
CA GLU A 119 10.10 3.21 18.00
C GLU A 119 8.82 2.89 18.78
N GLY A 120 8.45 1.62 18.86
CA GLY A 120 7.25 1.16 19.57
C GLY A 120 5.91 1.58 18.93
N ALA A 121 5.91 2.14 17.72
CA ALA A 121 4.68 2.49 17.02
C ALA A 121 3.92 1.23 16.59
N ASN A 122 2.59 1.25 16.73
CA ASN A 122 1.72 0.17 16.26
C ASN A 122 1.32 0.41 14.79
N LEU A 123 1.84 -0.40 13.87
CA LEU A 123 1.54 -0.33 12.43
C LEU A 123 0.60 -1.44 11.94
N ASP A 124 -0.09 -2.13 12.85
CA ASP A 124 -0.95 -3.27 12.51
C ASP A 124 -2.02 -2.87 11.48
N GLY A 125 -1.97 -3.49 10.29
CA GLY A 125 -2.91 -3.20 9.20
C GLY A 125 -2.72 -1.83 8.54
N ALA A 126 -1.66 -1.09 8.85
CA ALA A 126 -1.36 0.16 8.17
C ALA A 126 -0.99 -0.08 6.70
N THR A 127 -1.47 0.77 5.80
CA THR A 127 -1.14 0.67 4.37
C THR A 127 0.05 1.57 4.05
N LEU A 128 1.22 0.96 3.81
CA LEU A 128 2.49 1.67 3.60
C LEU A 128 2.94 1.72 2.13
N GLN A 129 2.09 1.30 1.18
CA GLN A 129 2.49 1.20 -0.22
C GLN A 129 2.98 2.55 -0.77
N GLY A 130 4.20 2.59 -1.30
CA GLY A 130 4.82 3.80 -1.83
C GLY A 130 5.32 4.79 -0.78
N ALA A 131 5.16 4.49 0.51
CA ALA A 131 5.76 5.30 1.56
C ALA A 131 7.29 5.23 1.45
N ILE A 132 7.95 6.38 1.62
CA ILE A 132 9.41 6.49 1.47
C ILE A 132 10.06 6.94 2.77
N GLY A 133 11.27 6.45 3.03
CA GLY A 133 12.02 6.77 4.26
C GLY A 133 11.56 6.01 5.50
N LEU A 134 10.82 4.90 5.34
CA LEU A 134 10.54 3.97 6.41
C LEU A 134 11.85 3.31 6.89
N PRO A 135 12.04 3.10 8.22
CA PRO A 135 13.11 2.27 8.74
C PRO A 135 13.13 0.89 8.07
N ASP A 136 14.32 0.46 7.66
CA ASP A 136 14.50 -0.82 6.96
C ASP A 136 13.99 -1.98 7.81
N GLU A 137 14.08 -1.90 9.14
CA GLU A 137 13.67 -2.96 10.06
C GLU A 137 12.15 -3.21 10.08
N LEU A 138 11.34 -2.23 9.66
CA LEU A 138 9.87 -2.34 9.74
C LEU A 138 9.23 -3.10 8.58
N ILE A 139 9.91 -3.20 7.43
CA ILE A 139 9.34 -3.83 6.24
C ILE A 139 9.93 -5.23 6.05
N SER A 140 9.08 -6.26 5.98
CA SER A 140 9.51 -7.63 5.70
C SER A 140 9.72 -7.89 4.21
N ALA A 141 10.44 -8.96 3.88
CA ALA A 141 10.61 -9.40 2.49
C ALA A 141 9.26 -9.74 1.84
N GLU A 142 8.32 -10.32 2.59
CA GLU A 142 6.96 -10.64 2.16
C GLU A 142 6.17 -9.38 1.82
N GLN A 143 6.33 -8.31 2.62
CA GLN A 143 5.63 -7.06 2.39
C GLN A 143 6.12 -6.37 1.11
N PHE A 144 7.44 -6.38 0.86
CA PHE A 144 8.00 -5.91 -0.40
C PHE A 144 7.54 -6.76 -1.57
N TYR A 145 7.54 -8.09 -1.44
CA TYR A 145 7.01 -8.98 -2.48
C TYR A 145 5.55 -8.64 -2.81
N ALA A 146 4.69 -8.45 -1.79
CA ALA A 146 3.30 -8.09 -1.97
C ALA A 146 3.12 -6.75 -2.70
N TRP A 147 3.91 -5.73 -2.37
CA TRP A 147 3.89 -4.45 -3.11
C TRP A 147 4.38 -4.61 -4.55
N GLY A 148 5.41 -5.42 -4.78
CA GLY A 148 5.88 -5.73 -6.12
C GLY A 148 4.81 -6.37 -6.98
N VAL A 149 4.09 -7.37 -6.44
CA VAL A 149 2.95 -8.01 -7.11
C VAL A 149 1.85 -7.00 -7.42
N ALA A 150 1.50 -6.13 -6.47
CA ALA A 150 0.49 -5.10 -6.67
C ALA A 150 0.89 -4.10 -7.78
N GLU A 151 2.15 -3.66 -7.83
CA GLU A 151 2.65 -2.78 -8.90
C GLU A 151 2.64 -3.48 -10.27
N TYR A 152 3.07 -4.74 -10.33
CA TYR A 152 3.04 -5.51 -11.56
C TYR A 152 1.62 -5.68 -12.10
N GLN A 153 0.64 -5.94 -11.24
CA GLN A 153 -0.78 -6.03 -11.62
C GLN A 153 -1.33 -4.71 -12.16
N ARG A 154 -0.83 -3.57 -11.67
CA ARG A 154 -1.18 -2.23 -12.19
C ARG A 154 -0.47 -1.87 -13.50
N GLY A 155 0.38 -2.76 -14.03
CA GLY A 155 1.17 -2.52 -15.24
C GLY A 155 2.50 -1.79 -14.99
N ASN A 156 2.82 -1.45 -13.74
CA ASN A 156 4.06 -0.77 -13.38
C ASN A 156 5.20 -1.78 -13.12
N ALA A 157 5.77 -2.33 -14.19
CA ALA A 157 6.84 -3.32 -14.08
C ALA A 157 8.12 -2.76 -13.42
N ASN A 158 8.48 -1.50 -13.70
CA ASN A 158 9.65 -0.87 -13.08
C ASN A 158 9.48 -0.73 -11.55
N GLY A 159 8.31 -0.28 -11.10
CA GLY A 159 7.99 -0.21 -9.67
C GLY A 159 7.97 -1.58 -9.00
N ALA A 160 7.47 -2.60 -9.72
CA ALA A 160 7.48 -3.97 -9.24
C ALA A 160 8.91 -4.47 -8.99
N ILE A 161 9.82 -4.30 -9.96
CA ILE A 161 11.24 -4.69 -9.85
C ILE A 161 11.91 -3.98 -8.68
N ALA A 162 11.63 -2.69 -8.45
CA ALA A 162 12.20 -1.97 -7.32
C ALA A 162 11.84 -2.62 -5.97
N TYR A 163 10.56 -3.02 -5.79
CA TYR A 163 10.15 -3.74 -4.59
C TYR A 163 10.71 -5.17 -4.52
N TYR A 164 10.77 -5.89 -5.64
CA TYR A 164 11.37 -7.22 -5.68
C TYR A 164 12.86 -7.20 -5.29
N ASN A 165 13.60 -6.16 -5.69
CA ASN A 165 14.99 -5.98 -5.27
C ASN A 165 15.09 -5.78 -3.75
N GLN A 166 14.25 -4.91 -3.17
CA GLN A 166 14.21 -4.71 -1.72
C GLN A 166 13.80 -5.98 -0.95
N ALA A 167 12.92 -6.81 -1.53
CA ALA A 167 12.58 -8.12 -0.97
C ALA A 167 13.79 -9.07 -0.97
N LEU A 168 14.57 -9.10 -2.06
CA LEU A 168 15.74 -9.96 -2.21
C LEU A 168 16.96 -9.48 -1.41
N ASP A 169 17.09 -8.17 -1.17
CA ASP A 169 18.09 -7.63 -0.25
C ASP A 169 17.87 -8.15 1.18
N LYS A 170 16.61 -8.40 1.56
CA LYS A 170 16.23 -8.97 2.86
C LYS A 170 16.27 -10.49 2.90
N ARG A 171 15.78 -11.15 1.85
CA ARG A 171 15.76 -12.61 1.72
C ARG A 171 16.30 -13.03 0.34
N PRO A 172 17.63 -13.23 0.22
CA PRO A 172 18.27 -13.54 -1.07
C PRO A 172 17.88 -14.89 -1.69
N ASP A 173 17.28 -15.77 -0.91
CA ASP A 173 16.78 -17.10 -1.27
C ASP A 173 15.26 -17.14 -1.48
N TYR A 174 14.60 -15.99 -1.64
CA TYR A 174 13.15 -15.92 -1.85
C TYR A 174 12.77 -16.33 -3.29
N SER A 175 12.60 -17.63 -3.53
CA SER A 175 12.24 -18.26 -4.82
C SER A 175 11.12 -17.54 -5.58
N ALA A 176 9.97 -17.30 -4.93
CA ALA A 176 8.81 -16.66 -5.55
C ALA A 176 9.10 -15.23 -6.06
N VAL A 177 10.01 -14.49 -5.42
CA VAL A 177 10.38 -13.14 -5.86
C VAL A 177 11.17 -13.19 -7.16
N TYR A 178 12.09 -14.15 -7.32
CA TYR A 178 12.81 -14.32 -8.59
C TYR A 178 11.84 -14.65 -9.73
N LEU A 179 10.88 -15.56 -9.51
CA LEU A 179 9.88 -15.88 -10.53
C LEU A 179 9.03 -14.66 -10.91
N ALA A 180 8.60 -13.87 -9.93
CA ALA A 180 7.82 -12.66 -10.19
C ALA A 180 8.65 -11.55 -10.87
N ARG A 181 9.92 -11.39 -10.48
CA ARG A 181 10.84 -10.41 -11.07
C ARG A 181 11.22 -10.79 -12.50
N SER A 182 11.36 -12.08 -12.80
CA SER A 182 11.52 -12.60 -14.16
C SER A 182 10.40 -12.11 -15.09
N LEU A 183 9.14 -12.26 -14.68
CA LEU A 183 7.99 -11.79 -15.44
C LEU A 183 7.96 -10.27 -15.62
N ALA A 184 8.40 -9.53 -14.60
CA ALA A 184 8.53 -8.07 -14.70
C ALA A 184 9.63 -7.65 -15.69
N HIS A 185 10.79 -8.31 -15.69
CA HIS A 185 11.86 -8.09 -16.67
C HIS A 185 11.40 -8.44 -18.09
N TYR A 186 10.73 -9.59 -18.27
CA TYR A 186 10.21 -10.00 -19.57
C TYR A 186 9.21 -8.98 -20.13
N ARG A 187 8.31 -8.44 -19.28
CA ARG A 187 7.37 -7.39 -19.69
C ARG A 187 8.07 -6.11 -20.16
N LEU A 188 9.28 -5.83 -19.68
CA LEU A 188 10.10 -4.71 -20.11
C LEU A 188 10.99 -5.03 -21.33
N GLY A 189 10.93 -6.26 -21.87
CA GLY A 189 11.80 -6.72 -22.95
C GLY A 189 13.23 -7.04 -22.51
N ASP A 190 13.49 -7.13 -21.20
CA ASP A 190 14.79 -7.49 -20.64
C ASP A 190 14.88 -9.02 -20.48
N GLU A 191 14.92 -9.72 -21.61
CA GLU A 191 14.81 -11.18 -21.68
C GLU A 191 16.00 -11.88 -21.03
N GLU A 192 17.21 -11.31 -21.13
CA GLU A 192 18.42 -11.85 -20.49
C GLU A 192 18.24 -11.93 -18.96
N ARG A 193 17.80 -10.84 -18.33
CA ARG A 193 17.54 -10.84 -16.89
C ARG A 193 16.33 -11.68 -16.52
N ALA A 194 15.31 -11.71 -17.37
CA ALA A 194 14.14 -12.54 -17.15
C ALA A 194 14.51 -14.03 -17.07
N ILE A 195 15.31 -14.52 -18.02
CA ILE A 195 15.80 -15.90 -18.04
C ILE A 195 16.70 -16.16 -16.83
N ALA A 196 17.60 -15.24 -16.49
CA ALA A 196 18.47 -15.38 -15.32
C ALA A 196 17.67 -15.54 -14.02
N ASP A 197 16.64 -14.72 -13.82
CA ASP A 197 15.75 -14.81 -12.67
C ASP A 197 14.91 -16.09 -12.66
N ALA A 198 14.40 -16.54 -13.82
CA ALA A 198 13.66 -17.79 -13.94
C ALA A 198 14.53 -19.00 -13.56
N ASN A 199 15.76 -19.07 -14.08
CA ASN A 199 16.71 -20.13 -13.74
C ASN A 199 17.08 -20.11 -12.25
N ARG A 200 17.19 -18.91 -11.65
CA ARG A 200 17.45 -18.79 -10.21
C ARG A 200 16.25 -19.26 -9.39
N ALA A 201 15.03 -18.92 -9.80
CA ALA A 201 13.81 -19.39 -9.17
C ALA A 201 13.69 -20.92 -9.25
N GLU A 202 14.00 -21.52 -10.39
CA GLU A 202 14.01 -22.98 -10.57
C GLU A 202 14.92 -23.66 -9.53
N GLN A 203 16.17 -23.21 -9.41
CA GLN A 203 17.13 -23.78 -8.47
C GLN A 203 16.63 -23.70 -7.02
N LEU A 204 16.04 -22.57 -6.64
CA LEU A 204 15.54 -22.35 -5.29
C LEU A 204 14.30 -23.22 -5.02
N PHE A 205 13.33 -23.24 -5.93
CA PHE A 205 12.15 -24.10 -5.80
C PHE A 205 12.50 -25.59 -5.77
N ALA A 206 13.50 -26.02 -6.55
CA ALA A 206 14.01 -27.38 -6.49
C ALA A 206 14.61 -27.71 -5.10
N ALA A 207 15.38 -26.78 -4.52
CA ALA A 207 15.94 -26.93 -3.18
C ALA A 207 14.85 -26.95 -2.08
N GLU A 208 13.74 -26.25 -2.29
CA GLU A 208 12.56 -26.25 -1.42
C GLU A 208 11.68 -27.50 -1.57
N GLY A 209 11.92 -28.34 -2.60
CA GLY A 209 11.02 -29.44 -2.96
C GLY A 209 9.67 -28.98 -3.54
N ASN A 210 9.59 -27.73 -3.99
CA ASN A 210 8.40 -27.14 -4.61
C ASN A 210 8.41 -27.40 -6.12
N GLU A 211 7.91 -28.57 -6.51
CA GLU A 211 7.93 -29.02 -7.90
C GLU A 211 7.09 -28.13 -8.83
N ASP A 212 5.95 -27.62 -8.35
CA ASP A 212 5.10 -26.72 -9.14
C ASP A 212 5.83 -25.40 -9.46
N GLY A 213 6.48 -24.79 -8.46
CA GLY A 213 7.27 -23.58 -8.65
C GLY A 213 8.49 -23.81 -9.55
N ARG A 214 9.13 -24.97 -9.42
CA ARG A 214 10.26 -25.38 -10.26
C ARG A 214 9.82 -25.49 -11.73
N LEU A 215 8.76 -26.24 -12.02
CA LEU A 215 8.22 -26.41 -13.37
C LEU A 215 7.73 -25.09 -13.98
N ALA A 216 7.06 -24.27 -13.18
CA ALA A 216 6.66 -22.92 -13.57
C ALA A 216 7.85 -22.06 -14.02
N SER A 217 8.97 -22.16 -13.30
CA SER A 217 10.21 -21.43 -13.61
C SER A 217 10.87 -21.92 -14.90
N VAL A 218 10.95 -23.25 -15.09
CA VAL A 218 11.47 -23.86 -16.33
C VAL A 218 10.64 -23.43 -17.54
N GLN A 219 9.31 -23.59 -17.46
CA GLN A 219 8.39 -23.25 -18.55
C GLN A 219 8.49 -21.77 -18.94
N LEU A 220 8.68 -20.89 -17.96
CA LEU A 220 8.88 -19.47 -18.22
C LEU A 220 10.20 -19.23 -18.98
N ALA A 221 11.32 -19.79 -18.50
CA ALA A 221 12.61 -19.62 -19.14
C ALA A 221 12.62 -20.15 -20.59
N GLU A 222 12.15 -21.38 -20.80
CA GLU A 222 12.06 -22.01 -22.12
C GLU A 222 11.16 -21.20 -23.06
N GLY A 223 9.99 -20.78 -22.58
CA GLY A 223 9.06 -20.02 -23.40
C GLY A 223 9.55 -18.61 -23.77
N ILE A 224 10.38 -17.97 -22.93
CA ILE A 224 11.04 -16.71 -23.31
C ILE A 224 12.03 -16.96 -24.46
N VAL A 225 12.83 -18.01 -24.40
CA VAL A 225 13.79 -18.38 -25.46
C VAL A 225 13.06 -18.67 -26.78
N GLU A 226 11.98 -19.47 -26.72
CA GLU A 226 11.17 -19.76 -27.91
C GLU A 226 10.55 -18.49 -28.52
N ALA A 227 10.13 -17.54 -27.68
CA ALA A 227 9.59 -16.27 -28.13
C ALA A 227 10.64 -15.40 -28.84
N GLN A 228 11.89 -15.41 -28.37
CA GLN A 228 13.02 -14.72 -29.01
C GLN A 228 13.29 -15.27 -30.41
N GLU A 229 13.45 -16.59 -30.53
CA GLU A 229 13.70 -17.27 -31.81
C GLU A 229 12.58 -16.98 -32.82
N ALA A 230 11.32 -17.03 -32.39
CA ALA A 230 10.18 -16.74 -33.25
C ALA A 230 10.13 -15.28 -33.71
N LEU A 231 10.55 -14.33 -32.88
CA LEU A 231 10.62 -12.90 -33.24
C LEU A 231 11.75 -12.63 -34.25
N GLU A 232 12.91 -13.26 -34.08
CA GLU A 232 14.01 -13.20 -35.04
C GLU A 232 13.56 -13.72 -36.41
N GLU A 233 12.97 -14.92 -36.45
CA GLU A 233 12.45 -15.48 -37.70
C GLU A 233 11.34 -14.63 -38.35
N ALA A 234 10.48 -14.00 -37.54
CA ALA A 234 9.40 -13.14 -38.04
C ALA A 234 9.94 -11.83 -38.63
N ASN A 235 10.98 -11.26 -38.03
CA ASN A 235 11.68 -10.09 -38.56
C ASN A 235 12.38 -10.39 -39.88
N GLU A 236 12.90 -11.60 -40.05
CA GLU A 236 13.47 -12.05 -41.33
C GLU A 236 12.40 -12.31 -42.42
N ARG A 237 11.20 -12.74 -42.03
CA ARG A 237 10.14 -13.18 -42.97
C ARG A 237 9.00 -12.16 -43.20
N GLY A 238 8.98 -11.04 -42.47
CA GLY A 238 8.03 -9.94 -42.67
C GLY A 238 6.55 -10.28 -42.42
N ARG A 239 6.23 -11.25 -41.54
CA ARG A 239 4.85 -11.67 -41.21
C ARG A 239 4.65 -11.82 -39.69
N GLY A 240 3.63 -11.16 -39.14
CA GLY A 240 3.35 -11.12 -37.70
C GLY A 240 2.52 -12.30 -37.14
N GLY A 241 3.12 -13.08 -36.24
CA GLY A 241 2.87 -12.97 -34.78
C GLY A 241 1.63 -13.61 -34.13
N GLY A 242 1.05 -14.70 -34.65
CA GLY A 242 -0.15 -15.32 -34.05
C GLY A 242 0.09 -16.18 -32.78
N GLY A 243 1.20 -16.91 -32.69
CA GLY A 243 1.49 -17.84 -31.58
C GLY A 243 2.04 -17.19 -30.31
N PHE A 244 2.67 -16.03 -30.44
CA PHE A 244 3.23 -15.24 -29.34
C PHE A 244 2.15 -14.71 -28.38
N LEU A 245 1.00 -14.31 -28.91
CA LEU A 245 -0.11 -13.78 -28.11
C LEU A 245 -0.77 -14.84 -27.21
N SER A 246 -0.77 -16.11 -27.63
CA SER A 246 -1.25 -17.23 -26.79
C SER A 246 -0.29 -17.58 -25.65
N PHE A 247 1.03 -17.44 -25.86
CA PHE A 247 2.05 -17.68 -24.84
C PHE A 247 1.95 -16.65 -23.69
N ILE A 248 1.88 -15.36 -24.03
CA ILE A 248 1.74 -14.28 -23.03
C ILE A 248 0.46 -14.44 -22.18
N GLY A 249 -0.64 -14.88 -22.79
CA GLY A 249 -1.91 -15.12 -22.09
C GLY A 249 -1.81 -16.21 -21.00
N GLY A 250 -0.94 -17.20 -21.18
CA GLY A 250 -0.70 -18.28 -20.20
C GLY A 250 0.09 -17.82 -18.98
N LEU A 251 1.10 -16.98 -19.17
CA LEU A 251 2.01 -16.53 -18.09
C LEU A 251 1.31 -15.67 -17.01
N ALA A 252 0.29 -14.90 -17.37
CA ALA A 252 -0.49 -14.12 -16.41
C ALA A 252 -1.22 -15.00 -15.37
N SER A 253 -1.61 -16.21 -15.76
CA SER A 253 -2.25 -17.19 -14.87
C SER A 253 -1.27 -17.85 -13.89
N LEU A 254 0.03 -17.84 -14.21
CA LEU A 254 1.09 -18.44 -13.41
C LEU A 254 1.33 -17.65 -12.11
N LEU A 255 1.31 -16.31 -12.18
CA LEU A 255 1.44 -15.45 -10.99
C LEU A 255 0.30 -15.60 -9.99
N LEU A 256 -0.92 -15.85 -10.49
CA LEU A 256 -2.09 -16.08 -9.64
C LEU A 256 -1.97 -17.39 -8.85
N ARG A 257 -1.20 -18.38 -9.32
CA ARG A 257 -0.99 -19.65 -8.60
C ARG A 257 -0.04 -19.54 -7.41
N PHE A 258 0.78 -18.50 -7.36
CA PHE A 258 1.82 -18.31 -6.32
C PHE A 258 1.67 -16.96 -5.58
N GLY A 259 0.52 -16.30 -5.70
CA GLY A 259 0.33 -14.93 -5.21
C GLY A 259 -1.13 -14.48 -5.05
N LEU A 260 -1.97 -15.31 -4.41
CA LEU A 260 -2.89 -15.03 -3.28
C LEU A 260 -3.67 -16.32 -2.96
#